data_AF-A0A662C6V4-F1
#
_entry.id   AF-A0A662C6V4-F1
#
_cell.length_a   1.000
_cell.length_b   1.000
_cell.length_c   1.000
_cell.angle_alpha   90.00
_cell.angle_beta   90.00
_cell.angle_gamma   90.00
#
_symmetry.space_group_name_H-M   'P 1'
#
loop_
_entity.id
_entity.type
_entity.pdbx_description
1 polymer ?
#
loop_
_entity_poly.entity_id
_entity_poly.type
_entity_poly.pdbx_seq_one_letter_code
_entity_poly.pdbx_strand_id
1 'polypeptide(L)'
;MCGIVCAFDLKEKAEVLRPKLLEMSKKIRHRGPDWSGIYHDKKAILTHERLAIVDPASGKQPLYSEDGKIVLAANGEIYNHLELRKQFEGKYNFQTESDCEVIIPLYKEKGPAFLDEMNGIFGFAIYDADKDEYFVARDHIGVIPLYMGWDANGTFYVASELKALEGTCTKIELFPPGHYYTSKDGKLTQWYKRDWSEYEAVKENETSIDEIKIALEAAVHRQLMSDVPYGVLLSGGLDSSVISAIAKKYAEKRIESGDTQVAWWPQLHSFSVGLEGSPDLIAAQKVADHIGTVHHEIKFTIQEGLDAIKDVICNLETYDVTTIRASTPMYLMARVIKSMGVKMVLSGEGADELFGGYLYFHKAPSAEESHKETVRKLEKLHMYDCLRANKSLAAWGIEGRVPFLDKEFMDVAMRI
;
A
#
# COMPACT_ATOMS: atom_id res chain seq x y z
N MET A 1 -1.67 -3.27 -7.17
CA MET A 1 -2.45 -2.41 -6.28
C MET A 1 -3.48 -1.66 -7.09
N CYS A 2 -4.70 -1.49 -6.59
CA CYS A 2 -5.78 -0.81 -7.33
C CYS A 2 -5.51 0.69 -7.55
N GLY A 3 -6.41 1.33 -8.30
CA GLY A 3 -6.46 2.78 -8.47
C GLY A 3 -7.87 3.30 -8.20
N ILE A 4 -8.00 4.40 -7.45
CA ILE A 4 -9.27 5.09 -7.24
C ILE A 4 -9.22 6.50 -7.80
N VAL A 5 -10.35 6.96 -8.36
CA VAL A 5 -10.61 8.38 -8.66
C VAL A 5 -12.05 8.67 -8.30
N CYS A 6 -12.25 9.55 -7.31
CA CYS A 6 -13.56 9.88 -6.76
C CYS A 6 -13.79 11.39 -6.86
N ALA A 7 -15.03 11.79 -7.08
CA ALA A 7 -15.47 13.18 -7.05
C ALA A 7 -16.68 13.34 -6.13
N PHE A 8 -16.65 14.42 -5.36
CA PHE A 8 -17.64 14.82 -4.38
C PHE A 8 -17.93 16.32 -4.51
N ASP A 9 -18.95 16.82 -3.80
CA ASP A 9 -19.36 18.22 -3.86
C ASP A 9 -19.59 18.73 -5.29
N LEU A 10 -20.18 17.88 -6.14
CA LEU A 10 -20.29 18.12 -7.59
C LEU A 10 -20.91 19.50 -7.87
N LYS A 11 -20.19 20.30 -8.66
CA LYS A 11 -20.63 21.65 -9.08
C LYS A 11 -21.21 21.68 -10.49
N GLU A 12 -21.10 20.56 -11.19
CA GLU A 12 -21.73 20.29 -12.47
C GLU A 12 -22.61 19.04 -12.34
N LYS A 13 -23.51 18.84 -13.32
CA LYS A 13 -24.32 17.62 -13.37
C LYS A 13 -23.44 16.38 -13.48
N ALA A 14 -23.80 15.32 -12.77
CA ALA A 14 -23.05 14.07 -12.77
C ALA A 14 -22.91 13.46 -14.18
N GLU A 15 -23.88 13.66 -15.07
CA GLU A 15 -23.82 13.20 -16.46
C GLU A 15 -22.71 13.89 -17.28
N VAL A 16 -22.30 15.09 -16.87
CA VAL A 16 -21.18 15.84 -17.47
C VAL A 16 -19.85 15.43 -16.86
N LEU A 17 -19.81 15.19 -15.54
CA LEU A 17 -18.58 14.83 -14.83
C LEU A 17 -18.21 13.35 -15.00
N ARG A 18 -19.19 12.46 -15.13
CA ARG A 18 -18.97 11.01 -15.22
C ARG A 18 -18.03 10.62 -16.37
N PRO A 19 -18.20 11.10 -17.62
CA PRO A 19 -17.23 10.80 -18.69
C PRO A 19 -15.83 11.36 -18.40
N LYS A 20 -15.73 12.56 -17.79
CA LYS A 20 -14.45 13.16 -17.39
C LYS A 20 -13.73 12.27 -16.37
N LEU A 21 -14.44 11.78 -15.36
CA LEU A 21 -13.87 10.88 -14.35
C LEU A 21 -13.43 9.54 -14.91
N LEU A 22 -14.15 8.98 -15.90
CA LEU A 22 -13.71 7.77 -16.58
C LEU A 22 -12.36 7.97 -17.30
N GLU A 23 -12.14 9.12 -17.93
CA GLU A 23 -10.84 9.44 -18.53
C GLU A 23 -9.76 9.69 -17.47
N MET A 24 -10.08 10.35 -16.34
CA MET A 24 -9.16 10.49 -15.21
C MET A 24 -8.76 9.12 -14.63
N SER A 25 -9.73 8.22 -14.45
CA SER A 25 -9.53 6.86 -13.94
C SER A 25 -8.66 6.03 -14.89
N LYS A 26 -8.90 6.14 -16.19
CA LYS A 26 -8.11 5.47 -17.23
C LYS A 26 -6.62 5.84 -17.20
N LYS A 27 -6.26 7.06 -16.79
CA LYS A 27 -4.84 7.49 -16.63
C LYS A 27 -4.10 6.66 -15.57
N ILE A 28 -4.80 5.98 -14.67
CA ILE A 28 -4.23 5.17 -13.58
C ILE A 28 -4.57 3.68 -13.70
N ARG A 29 -5.05 3.23 -14.87
CA ARG A 29 -5.43 1.83 -15.10
C ARG A 29 -4.28 0.84 -14.99
N HIS A 30 -3.04 1.29 -15.19
CA HIS A 30 -1.84 0.44 -15.01
C HIS A 30 -1.78 -0.19 -13.62
N ARG A 31 -2.31 0.49 -12.60
CA ARG A 31 -2.41 0.00 -11.23
C ARG A 31 -3.33 -1.22 -11.15
N GLY A 32 -4.53 -1.10 -11.72
CA GLY A 32 -5.59 -2.10 -11.67
C GLY A 32 -6.05 -2.56 -13.05
N PRO A 33 -5.29 -3.46 -13.71
CA PRO A 33 -5.56 -3.87 -15.09
C PRO A 33 -6.68 -4.91 -15.25
N ASP A 34 -7.18 -5.51 -14.16
CA ASP A 34 -8.06 -6.69 -14.24
C ASP A 34 -9.52 -6.31 -14.50
N TRP A 35 -9.99 -5.20 -13.95
CA TRP A 35 -11.38 -4.74 -14.12
C TRP A 35 -11.56 -3.26 -13.76
N SER A 36 -12.57 -2.61 -14.33
CA SER A 36 -12.96 -1.24 -13.97
C SER A 36 -14.39 -1.20 -13.43
N GLY A 37 -14.64 -0.35 -12.44
CA GLY A 37 -15.97 -0.11 -11.90
C GLY A 37 -16.24 1.37 -11.64
N ILE A 38 -17.51 1.72 -11.64
CA ILE A 38 -17.96 3.09 -11.39
C ILE A 38 -19.31 3.09 -10.68
N TYR A 39 -19.42 3.93 -9.67
CA TYR A 39 -20.66 4.41 -9.09
C TYR A 39 -20.85 5.88 -9.48
N HIS A 40 -22.09 6.30 -9.71
CA HIS A 40 -22.44 7.71 -9.72
C HIS A 40 -23.89 7.94 -9.30
N ASP A 41 -24.13 9.04 -8.60
CA ASP A 41 -25.44 9.62 -8.41
C ASP A 41 -25.37 11.14 -8.67
N LYS A 42 -26.30 11.93 -8.11
CA LYS A 42 -26.33 13.39 -8.29
C LYS A 42 -25.25 14.15 -7.50
N LYS A 43 -24.55 13.48 -6.58
CA LYS A 43 -23.76 14.08 -5.50
C LYS A 43 -22.34 13.52 -5.39
N ALA A 44 -22.12 12.29 -5.84
CA ALA A 44 -20.83 11.65 -5.83
C ALA A 44 -20.62 10.76 -7.06
N ILE A 45 -19.36 10.59 -7.43
CA ILE A 45 -18.92 9.66 -8.47
C ILE A 45 -17.67 8.96 -7.95
N LEU A 46 -17.67 7.64 -7.91
CA LEU A 46 -16.53 6.85 -7.43
C LEU A 46 -16.13 5.88 -8.54
N THR A 47 -14.89 5.99 -9.03
CA THR A 47 -14.32 5.06 -10.00
C THR A 47 -13.22 4.24 -9.35
N HIS A 48 -13.06 3.01 -9.83
CA HIS A 48 -12.06 2.08 -9.35
C HIS A 48 -11.49 1.24 -10.51
N GLU A 49 -10.17 1.14 -10.58
CA GLU A 49 -9.41 0.26 -11.46
C GLU A 49 -8.81 -0.85 -10.57
N ARG A 50 -9.16 -2.11 -10.83
CA ARG A 50 -8.93 -3.24 -9.93
C ARG A 50 -7.72 -4.08 -10.33
N LEU A 51 -6.83 -4.34 -9.38
CA LEU A 51 -5.97 -5.52 -9.39
C LEU A 51 -6.58 -6.53 -8.42
N ALA A 52 -7.02 -7.68 -8.92
CA ALA A 52 -7.63 -8.71 -8.10
C ALA A 52 -6.55 -9.55 -7.40
N ILE A 53 -6.41 -9.36 -6.08
CA ILE A 53 -5.51 -10.10 -5.20
C ILE A 53 -6.30 -11.05 -4.28
N VAL A 54 -7.22 -10.51 -3.49
CA VAL A 54 -8.16 -11.26 -2.63
C VAL A 54 -9.56 -11.25 -3.26
N ASP A 55 -10.24 -12.39 -3.19
CA ASP A 55 -11.55 -12.65 -3.77
C ASP A 55 -11.68 -12.19 -5.23
N PRO A 56 -10.97 -12.82 -6.19
CA PRO A 56 -11.02 -12.40 -7.59
C PRO A 56 -12.43 -12.42 -8.20
N ALA A 57 -13.32 -13.30 -7.71
CA ALA A 57 -14.64 -13.52 -8.27
C ALA A 57 -15.66 -12.44 -7.85
N SER A 58 -15.79 -12.14 -6.56
CA SER A 58 -16.82 -11.22 -6.03
C SER A 58 -16.32 -9.86 -5.59
N GLY A 59 -15.02 -9.66 -5.33
CA GLY A 59 -14.48 -8.39 -4.78
C GLY A 59 -14.44 -7.19 -5.74
N LYS A 60 -15.33 -7.10 -6.71
CA LYS A 60 -15.43 -5.98 -7.66
C LYS A 60 -15.77 -4.70 -6.91
N GLN A 61 -15.11 -3.60 -7.27
CA GLN A 61 -15.33 -2.30 -6.63
C GLN A 61 -15.88 -1.26 -7.62
N PRO A 62 -16.63 -0.23 -7.19
CA PRO A 62 -16.96 0.09 -5.79
C PRO A 62 -17.74 -1.01 -5.06
N LEU A 63 -17.44 -1.19 -3.76
CA LEU A 63 -18.18 -2.08 -2.87
C LEU A 63 -19.42 -1.36 -2.34
N TYR A 64 -20.47 -2.12 -2.05
CA TYR A 64 -21.76 -1.59 -1.61
C TYR A 64 -22.18 -2.27 -0.31
N SER A 65 -22.82 -1.53 0.59
CA SER A 65 -23.62 -2.15 1.65
C SER A 65 -24.81 -2.91 1.06
N GLU A 66 -25.38 -3.84 1.82
CA GLU A 66 -26.55 -4.64 1.41
C GLU A 66 -27.74 -3.80 0.91
N ASP A 67 -27.97 -2.63 1.53
CA ASP A 67 -29.00 -1.66 1.15
C ASP A 67 -28.58 -0.73 -0.03
N GLY A 68 -27.34 -0.84 -0.50
CA GLY A 68 -26.76 0.00 -1.56
C GLY A 68 -26.49 1.45 -1.16
N LYS A 69 -26.59 1.80 0.13
CA LYS A 69 -26.51 3.19 0.63
C LYS A 69 -25.11 3.67 0.92
N ILE A 70 -24.22 2.76 1.28
CA ILE A 70 -22.80 3.02 1.48
C ILE A 70 -22.04 2.50 0.26
N VAL A 71 -21.24 3.36 -0.33
CA VAL A 71 -20.39 3.05 -1.49
C VAL A 71 -18.95 3.26 -1.10
N LEU A 72 -18.10 2.25 -1.31
CA LEU A 72 -16.68 2.27 -0.96
C LEU A 72 -15.81 2.02 -2.20
N ALA A 73 -14.82 2.88 -2.42
CA ALA A 73 -13.71 2.61 -3.34
C ALA A 73 -12.41 2.59 -2.54
N ALA A 74 -11.70 1.47 -2.54
CA ALA A 74 -10.51 1.24 -1.74
C ALA A 74 -9.36 0.72 -2.62
N ASN A 75 -8.17 1.28 -2.41
CA ASN A 75 -6.91 0.72 -2.87
C ASN A 75 -6.10 0.35 -1.64
N GLY A 76 -5.89 -0.94 -1.39
CA GLY A 76 -5.23 -1.42 -0.19
C GLY A 76 -5.54 -2.85 0.15
N GLU A 77 -5.03 -3.28 1.30
CA GLU A 77 -5.18 -4.59 1.89
C GLU A 77 -5.40 -4.43 3.40
N ILE A 78 -6.48 -5.00 3.94
CA ILE A 78 -6.79 -5.03 5.37
C ILE A 78 -6.42 -6.41 5.93
N TYR A 79 -5.18 -6.56 6.41
CA TYR A 79 -4.61 -7.84 6.80
C TYR A 79 -5.33 -8.54 7.95
N ASN A 80 -5.98 -7.78 8.85
CA ASN A 80 -6.78 -8.34 9.95
C ASN A 80 -8.29 -8.43 9.63
N HIS A 81 -8.70 -8.40 8.36
CA HIS A 81 -10.12 -8.39 7.98
C HIS A 81 -10.91 -9.59 8.51
N LEU A 82 -10.33 -10.79 8.61
CA LEU A 82 -11.02 -11.97 9.13
C LEU A 82 -11.37 -11.82 10.62
N GLU A 83 -10.51 -11.18 11.40
CA GLU A 83 -10.74 -10.89 12.82
C GLU A 83 -11.80 -9.80 12.99
N LEU A 84 -11.72 -8.75 12.16
CA LEU A 84 -12.71 -7.67 12.14
C LEU A 84 -14.09 -8.18 11.70
N ARG A 85 -14.17 -9.08 10.72
CA ARG A 85 -15.43 -9.70 10.24
C ARG A 85 -16.17 -10.42 11.36
N LYS A 86 -15.46 -11.08 12.30
CA LYS A 86 -16.06 -11.76 13.46
C LYS A 86 -16.86 -10.82 14.36
N GLN A 87 -16.49 -9.53 14.43
CA GLN A 87 -17.22 -8.53 15.24
C GLN A 87 -18.65 -8.27 14.73
N PHE A 88 -18.92 -8.63 13.47
CA PHE A 88 -20.17 -8.37 12.76
C PHE A 88 -20.97 -9.63 12.41
N GLU A 89 -20.59 -10.79 12.96
CA GLU A 89 -21.38 -12.02 12.84
C GLU A 89 -22.82 -11.78 13.31
N GLY A 90 -23.79 -12.08 12.45
CA GLY A 90 -25.22 -11.84 12.70
C GLY A 90 -25.66 -10.38 12.68
N LYS A 91 -24.75 -9.41 12.47
CA LYS A 91 -25.05 -7.97 12.39
C LYS A 91 -24.94 -7.40 10.98
N TYR A 92 -24.01 -7.91 10.18
CA TYR A 92 -23.77 -7.45 8.81
C TYR A 92 -23.67 -8.64 7.87
N ASN A 93 -24.43 -8.59 6.78
CA ASN A 93 -24.39 -9.59 5.74
C ASN A 93 -23.33 -9.18 4.70
N PHE A 94 -22.13 -9.76 4.78
CA PHE A 94 -21.08 -9.51 3.80
C PHE A 94 -21.47 -10.05 2.42
N GLN A 95 -21.33 -9.22 1.40
CA GLN A 95 -21.68 -9.51 0.01
C GLN A 95 -20.49 -10.11 -0.77
N THR A 96 -19.26 -9.98 -0.24
CA THR A 96 -18.02 -10.41 -0.86
C THR A 96 -17.06 -11.02 0.17
N GLU A 97 -16.02 -11.69 -0.33
CA GLU A 97 -14.88 -12.14 0.49
C GLU A 97 -13.72 -11.13 0.46
N SER A 98 -13.87 -9.98 -0.21
CA SER A 98 -12.86 -8.92 -0.22
C SER A 98 -12.56 -8.44 1.20
N ASP A 99 -11.28 -8.39 1.54
CA ASP A 99 -10.74 -7.79 2.76
C ASP A 99 -11.27 -6.37 3.00
N CYS A 100 -11.38 -5.56 1.95
CA CYS A 100 -11.81 -4.16 2.01
C CYS A 100 -13.29 -3.98 2.41
N GLU A 101 -14.16 -4.98 2.26
CA GLU A 101 -15.58 -4.82 2.59
C GLU A 101 -15.82 -4.55 4.08
N VAL A 102 -14.92 -5.01 4.95
CA VAL A 102 -15.02 -4.80 6.40
C VAL A 102 -15.02 -3.32 6.81
N ILE A 103 -14.51 -2.44 5.95
CA ILE A 103 -14.55 -0.99 6.14
C ILE A 103 -16.00 -0.47 6.22
N ILE A 104 -16.95 -1.06 5.48
CA ILE A 104 -18.34 -0.61 5.43
C ILE A 104 -19.04 -0.76 6.81
N PRO A 105 -19.12 -1.96 7.42
CA PRO A 105 -19.74 -2.10 8.73
C PRO A 105 -18.96 -1.36 9.83
N LEU A 106 -17.62 -1.30 9.75
CA LEU A 106 -16.81 -0.51 10.67
C LEU A 106 -17.15 0.99 10.62
N TYR A 107 -17.28 1.56 9.43
CA TYR A 107 -17.71 2.95 9.24
C TYR A 107 -19.11 3.18 9.83
N LYS A 108 -20.07 2.27 9.56
CA LYS A 108 -21.44 2.40 10.06
C LYS A 108 -21.52 2.36 11.60
N GLU A 109 -20.74 1.50 12.26
CA GLU A 109 -20.81 1.31 13.71
C GLU A 109 -19.90 2.28 14.50
N LYS A 110 -18.71 2.59 13.99
CA LYS A 110 -17.63 3.24 14.78
C LYS A 110 -17.21 4.62 14.26
N GLY A 111 -17.71 5.07 13.11
CA GLY A 111 -17.27 6.34 12.51
C GLY A 111 -15.74 6.37 12.32
N PRO A 112 -15.00 7.46 12.62
CA PRO A 112 -13.56 7.50 12.36
C PRO A 112 -12.70 6.60 13.26
N ALA A 113 -13.23 6.10 14.38
CA ALA A 113 -12.44 5.35 15.36
C ALA A 113 -11.93 4.00 14.84
N PHE A 114 -12.57 3.42 13.80
CA PHE A 114 -12.15 2.12 13.26
C PHE A 114 -10.78 2.17 12.57
N LEU A 115 -10.31 3.34 12.15
CA LEU A 115 -9.08 3.46 11.37
C LEU A 115 -7.88 2.85 12.12
N ASP A 116 -7.83 3.03 13.43
CA ASP A 116 -6.77 2.45 14.26
C ASP A 116 -7.04 1.02 14.74
N GLU A 117 -8.20 0.45 14.42
CA GLU A 117 -8.45 -1.00 14.61
C GLU A 117 -7.97 -1.82 13.42
N MET A 118 -7.89 -1.22 12.22
CA MET A 118 -7.41 -1.91 11.04
C MET A 118 -5.88 -2.05 11.07
N ASN A 119 -5.40 -3.26 10.83
CA ASN A 119 -4.03 -3.52 10.43
C ASN A 119 -4.02 -3.71 8.92
N GLY A 120 -3.39 -2.80 8.19
CA GLY A 120 -3.44 -2.79 6.74
C GLY A 120 -2.75 -1.57 6.14
N ILE A 121 -2.67 -1.58 4.82
CA ILE A 121 -2.25 -0.45 4.00
C ILE A 121 -3.43 -0.08 3.11
N PHE A 122 -3.87 1.17 3.12
CA PHE A 122 -5.09 1.59 2.45
C PHE A 122 -5.09 3.08 2.07
N GLY A 123 -5.74 3.36 0.95
CA GLY A 123 -6.29 4.68 0.62
C GLY A 123 -7.68 4.45 0.07
N PHE A 124 -8.70 5.00 0.74
CA PHE A 124 -10.09 4.75 0.36
C PHE A 124 -10.97 5.98 0.48
N ALA A 125 -12.11 5.93 -0.21
CA ALA A 125 -13.18 6.89 -0.10
C ALA A 125 -14.53 6.19 0.03
N ILE A 126 -15.34 6.66 0.98
CA ILE A 126 -16.72 6.23 1.23
C ILE A 126 -17.65 7.38 0.85
N TYR A 127 -18.79 7.04 0.27
CA TYR A 127 -19.96 7.90 0.17
C TYR A 127 -21.13 7.26 0.91
N ASP A 128 -21.72 8.01 1.84
CA ASP A 128 -22.94 7.66 2.57
C ASP A 128 -24.12 8.45 1.96
N ALA A 129 -24.92 7.76 1.15
CA ALA A 129 -26.01 8.36 0.41
C ALA A 129 -27.20 8.77 1.29
N ASP A 130 -27.32 8.22 2.51
CA ASP A 130 -28.40 8.59 3.43
C ASP A 130 -28.06 9.89 4.17
N LYS A 131 -26.78 10.13 4.45
CA LYS A 131 -26.30 11.37 5.08
C LYS A 131 -25.87 12.46 4.09
N ASP A 132 -25.69 12.13 2.81
CA ASP A 132 -25.00 13.00 1.83
C ASP A 132 -23.61 13.40 2.36
N GLU A 133 -22.90 12.41 2.92
CA GLU A 133 -21.57 12.58 3.51
C GLU A 133 -20.54 11.73 2.78
N TYR A 134 -19.30 12.19 2.74
CA TYR A 134 -18.18 11.40 2.26
C TYR A 134 -17.05 11.36 3.29
N PHE A 135 -16.35 10.23 3.31
CA PHE A 135 -15.26 9.95 4.24
C PHE A 135 -14.07 9.39 3.49
N VAL A 136 -12.91 10.02 3.63
CA VAL A 136 -11.68 9.64 2.92
C VAL A 136 -10.60 9.39 3.96
N ALA A 137 -9.83 8.32 3.82
CA ALA A 137 -8.73 8.05 4.74
C ALA A 137 -7.54 7.39 4.04
N ARG A 138 -6.38 7.55 4.68
CA ARG A 138 -5.10 6.99 4.25
C ARG A 138 -4.41 6.31 5.43
N ASP A 139 -3.69 5.22 5.14
CA ASP A 139 -2.96 4.42 6.12
C ASP A 139 -1.91 5.21 6.90
N HIS A 140 -1.47 4.61 8.01
CA HIS A 140 -0.67 5.23 9.08
C HIS A 140 0.58 5.93 8.59
N ILE A 141 1.30 5.33 7.63
CA ILE A 141 2.58 5.84 7.10
C ILE A 141 2.49 6.23 5.62
N GLY A 142 1.33 6.02 4.98
CA GLY A 142 1.10 6.42 3.60
C GLY A 142 1.78 5.51 2.60
N VAL A 143 1.82 4.21 2.89
CA VAL A 143 2.27 3.14 1.98
C VAL A 143 1.47 3.19 0.69
N ILE A 144 0.15 3.44 0.79
CA ILE A 144 -0.70 3.68 -0.37
C ILE A 144 -0.67 5.17 -0.73
N PRO A 145 -0.44 5.54 -2.00
CA PRO A 145 -0.51 6.94 -2.43
C PRO A 145 -1.97 7.40 -2.51
N LEU A 146 -2.21 8.62 -2.05
CA LEU A 146 -3.51 9.28 -2.16
C LEU A 146 -3.31 10.79 -2.26
N TYR A 147 -4.02 11.40 -3.20
CA TYR A 147 -4.01 12.83 -3.50
C TYR A 147 -5.42 13.37 -3.44
N MET A 148 -5.54 14.65 -3.17
CA MET A 148 -6.80 15.38 -3.18
C MET A 148 -6.68 16.64 -4.03
N GLY A 149 -7.78 17.09 -4.63
CA GLY A 149 -7.76 18.26 -5.48
C GLY A 149 -9.12 18.92 -5.66
N TRP A 150 -9.09 20.12 -6.20
CA TRP A 150 -10.29 20.91 -6.47
C TRP A 150 -10.21 21.46 -7.90
N ASP A 151 -11.31 21.36 -8.64
CA ASP A 151 -11.43 22.03 -9.95
C ASP A 151 -11.79 23.52 -9.79
N ALA A 152 -11.83 24.24 -10.91
CA ALA A 152 -12.15 25.67 -10.94
C ALA A 152 -13.57 26.00 -10.43
N ASN A 153 -14.49 25.02 -10.45
CA ASN A 153 -15.87 25.20 -9.97
C ASN A 153 -15.99 24.90 -8.48
N GLY A 154 -15.03 24.18 -7.90
CA GLY A 154 -15.00 23.75 -6.51
C GLY A 154 -15.52 22.32 -6.28
N THR A 155 -15.57 21.47 -7.31
CA THR A 155 -15.78 20.02 -7.14
C THR A 155 -14.55 19.45 -6.43
N PHE A 156 -14.75 18.61 -5.43
CA PHE A 156 -13.67 17.97 -4.68
C PHE A 156 -13.33 16.61 -5.28
N TYR A 157 -12.05 16.31 -5.44
CA TYR A 157 -11.55 15.08 -6.04
C TYR A 157 -10.56 14.39 -5.12
N VAL A 158 -10.54 13.05 -5.17
CA VAL A 158 -9.54 12.20 -4.53
C VAL A 158 -9.05 11.18 -5.54
N ALA A 159 -7.74 10.96 -5.62
CA ALA A 159 -7.18 9.96 -6.53
C ALA A 159 -5.92 9.28 -5.99
N SER A 160 -5.65 8.05 -6.42
CA SER A 160 -4.42 7.34 -6.03
C SER A 160 -3.13 7.97 -6.57
N GLU A 161 -3.19 8.66 -7.70
CA GLU A 161 -2.02 9.28 -8.33
C GLU A 161 -2.35 10.69 -8.83
N LEU A 162 -1.38 11.60 -8.73
CA LEU A 162 -1.52 13.00 -9.09
C LEU A 162 -1.92 13.18 -10.56
N LYS A 163 -1.41 12.32 -11.45
CA LYS A 163 -1.68 12.35 -12.90
C LYS A 163 -3.16 12.21 -13.24
N ALA A 164 -3.96 11.59 -12.36
CA ALA A 164 -5.42 11.53 -12.52
C ALA A 164 -6.08 12.89 -12.34
N LEU A 165 -5.53 13.74 -11.46
CA LEU A 165 -6.05 15.06 -11.12
C LEU A 165 -5.47 16.17 -12.01
N GLU A 166 -4.25 15.97 -12.50
CA GLU A 166 -3.57 16.89 -13.41
C GLU A 166 -4.39 17.16 -14.68
N GLY A 167 -4.44 18.43 -15.08
CA GLY A 167 -5.27 18.94 -16.18
C GLY A 167 -6.74 19.20 -15.84
N THR A 168 -7.24 18.65 -14.72
CA THR A 168 -8.63 18.86 -14.25
C THR A 168 -8.67 19.79 -13.03
N CYS A 169 -7.85 19.51 -12.02
CA CYS A 169 -7.82 20.28 -10.78
C CYS A 169 -6.92 21.51 -10.91
N THR A 170 -7.39 22.65 -10.40
CA THR A 170 -6.60 23.89 -10.29
C THR A 170 -5.72 23.90 -9.04
N LYS A 171 -6.10 23.13 -8.03
CA LYS A 171 -5.34 22.90 -6.80
C LYS A 171 -5.24 21.40 -6.55
N ILE A 172 -4.03 20.90 -6.33
CA ILE A 172 -3.75 19.50 -5.98
C ILE A 172 -2.85 19.47 -4.76
N GLU A 173 -3.19 18.64 -3.80
CA GLU A 173 -2.45 18.42 -2.57
C GLU A 173 -2.29 16.92 -2.32
N LEU A 174 -1.22 16.56 -1.61
CA LEU A 174 -1.07 15.20 -1.10
C LEU A 174 -2.08 14.99 0.04
N PHE A 175 -2.82 13.89 0.02
CA PHE A 175 -3.64 13.53 1.17
C PHE A 175 -2.70 12.96 2.25
N PRO A 176 -2.63 13.57 3.45
CA PRO A 176 -1.59 13.22 4.41
C PRO A 176 -1.74 11.77 4.94
N PRO A 177 -0.62 11.05 5.18
CA PRO A 177 -0.63 9.76 5.88
C PRO A 177 -1.25 9.84 7.27
N GLY A 178 -1.89 8.78 7.75
CA GLY A 178 -2.41 8.70 9.10
C GLY A 178 -3.54 9.71 9.38
N HIS A 179 -4.21 10.19 8.33
CA HIS A 179 -5.30 11.14 8.41
C HIS A 179 -6.58 10.61 7.77
N TYR A 180 -7.70 11.23 8.15
CA TYR A 180 -8.96 11.14 7.44
C TYR A 180 -9.54 12.54 7.18
N TYR A 181 -10.48 12.61 6.24
CA TYR A 181 -11.28 13.78 5.93
C TYR A 181 -12.74 13.37 5.87
N THR A 182 -13.62 14.14 6.51
CA THR A 182 -15.07 13.97 6.41
C THR A 182 -15.71 15.27 5.92
N SER A 183 -16.70 15.15 5.03
CA SER A 183 -17.48 16.28 4.54
C SER A 183 -18.28 16.98 5.66
N LYS A 184 -18.59 16.25 6.74
CA LYS A 184 -19.30 16.77 7.91
C LYS A 184 -18.51 17.84 8.64
N ASP A 185 -17.22 17.60 8.87
CA ASP A 185 -16.35 18.49 9.64
C ASP A 185 -15.48 19.39 8.74
N GLY A 186 -15.28 18.99 7.48
CA GLY A 186 -14.53 19.74 6.47
C GLY A 186 -13.04 19.89 6.80
N LYS A 187 -12.46 18.97 7.59
CA LYS A 187 -11.09 19.07 8.10
C LYS A 187 -10.36 17.74 8.00
N LEU A 188 -9.05 17.84 7.73
CA LEU A 188 -8.12 16.74 7.88
C LEU A 188 -7.84 16.50 9.37
N THR A 189 -8.07 15.27 9.83
CA THR A 189 -7.86 14.86 11.22
C THR A 189 -6.90 13.69 11.27
N GLN A 190 -5.81 13.86 12.01
CA GLN A 190 -4.85 12.79 12.27
C GLN A 190 -5.49 11.73 13.19
N TRP A 191 -5.53 10.49 12.74
CA TRP A 191 -5.99 9.35 13.52
C TRP A 191 -4.82 8.52 14.08
N TYR A 192 -3.70 8.47 13.36
CA TYR A 192 -2.55 7.66 13.79
C TYR A 192 -1.65 8.46 14.73
N LYS A 193 -1.60 8.04 15.99
CA LYS A 193 -0.74 8.60 17.03
C LYS A 193 -0.19 7.47 17.89
N ARG A 194 1.09 7.55 18.21
CA ARG A 194 1.80 6.58 19.03
C ARG A 194 2.70 7.29 20.04
N ASP A 195 2.83 6.69 21.20
CA ASP A 195 3.73 7.12 22.28
C ASP A 195 5.19 7.21 21.81
N TRP A 196 5.66 6.22 21.04
CA TRP A 196 7.03 6.18 20.52
C TRP A 196 7.39 7.34 19.58
N SER A 197 6.45 8.21 19.20
CA SER A 197 6.79 9.46 18.50
C SER A 197 7.63 10.42 19.35
N GLU A 198 7.58 10.29 20.68
CA GLU A 198 8.34 11.09 21.63
C GLU A 198 9.41 10.23 22.29
N TYR A 199 10.69 10.64 22.21
CA TYR A 199 11.81 9.89 22.80
C TYR A 199 11.64 9.65 24.31
N GLU A 200 11.09 10.63 25.04
CA GLU A 200 10.86 10.52 26.47
C GLU A 200 9.94 9.36 26.86
N ALA A 201 9.08 8.90 25.95
CA ALA A 201 8.19 7.77 26.18
C ALA A 201 8.87 6.40 26.01
N VAL A 202 10.06 6.34 25.40
CA VAL A 202 10.76 5.09 25.08
C VAL A 202 12.18 4.99 25.64
N LYS A 203 12.74 6.09 26.16
CA LYS A 203 14.15 6.16 26.58
C LYS A 203 14.58 5.13 27.64
N GLU A 204 13.65 4.64 28.45
CA GLU A 204 13.89 3.65 29.51
C GLU A 204 13.30 2.27 29.18
N ASN A 205 12.84 2.06 27.93
CA ASN A 205 12.26 0.79 27.54
C ASN A 205 13.32 -0.32 27.50
N GLU A 206 12.89 -1.55 27.70
CA GLU A 206 13.75 -2.73 27.58
C GLU A 206 13.56 -3.38 26.21
N THR A 207 14.66 -3.76 25.58
CA THR A 207 14.64 -4.46 24.29
C THR A 207 14.47 -5.98 24.48
N SER A 208 13.56 -6.58 23.70
CA SER A 208 13.47 -8.04 23.54
C SER A 208 13.66 -8.45 22.08
N ILE A 209 14.79 -9.10 21.78
CA ILE A 209 15.09 -9.61 20.42
C ILE A 209 14.06 -10.66 19.98
N ASP A 210 13.59 -11.48 20.92
CA ASP A 210 12.56 -12.49 20.64
C ASP A 210 11.21 -11.84 20.29
N GLU A 211 10.83 -10.75 20.96
CA GLU A 211 9.60 -10.02 20.61
C GLU A 211 9.68 -9.37 19.23
N ILE A 212 10.81 -8.74 18.87
CA ILE A 212 11.02 -8.20 17.52
C ILE A 212 10.88 -9.31 16.47
N LYS A 213 11.52 -10.47 16.72
CA LYS A 213 11.46 -11.61 15.81
C LYS A 213 10.03 -12.12 15.64
N ILE A 214 9.32 -12.35 16.74
CA ILE A 214 7.92 -12.83 16.72
C ILE A 214 7.02 -11.83 15.99
N ALA A 215 7.19 -10.53 16.26
CA ALA A 215 6.41 -9.48 15.64
C ALA A 215 6.67 -9.38 14.13
N LEU A 216 7.92 -9.50 13.67
CA LEU A 216 8.25 -9.49 12.24
C LEU A 216 7.73 -10.75 11.55
N GLU A 217 7.85 -11.91 12.18
CA GLU A 217 7.27 -13.16 11.67
C GLU A 217 5.76 -13.05 11.51
N ALA A 218 5.05 -12.46 12.49
CA ALA A 218 3.62 -12.21 12.43
C ALA A 218 3.25 -11.22 11.32
N ALA A 219 4.01 -10.13 11.16
CA ALA A 219 3.79 -9.15 10.09
C ALA A 219 3.94 -9.78 8.70
N VAL A 220 4.99 -10.57 8.46
CA VAL A 220 5.18 -11.26 7.18
C VAL A 220 4.05 -12.28 6.95
N HIS A 221 3.70 -13.08 7.97
CA HIS A 221 2.63 -14.08 7.89
C HIS A 221 1.29 -13.45 7.49
N ARG A 222 0.87 -12.37 8.17
CA ARG A 222 -0.35 -11.61 7.81
C ARG A 222 -0.33 -11.11 6.37
N GLN A 223 0.81 -10.60 5.91
CA GLN A 223 0.95 -10.05 4.57
C GLN A 223 1.08 -11.10 3.45
N LEU A 224 1.03 -12.40 3.76
CA LEU A 224 0.93 -13.47 2.76
C LEU A 224 -0.52 -13.75 2.30
N MET A 225 -1.52 -13.06 2.88
CA MET A 225 -2.92 -13.09 2.44
C MET A 225 -3.06 -12.84 0.92
N SER A 226 -3.41 -13.85 0.13
CA SER A 226 -3.53 -13.75 -1.32
C SER A 226 -4.24 -14.96 -1.94
N ASP A 227 -5.12 -14.72 -2.92
CA ASP A 227 -5.71 -15.76 -3.78
C ASP A 227 -5.01 -15.87 -5.14
N VAL A 228 -3.86 -15.21 -5.31
CA VAL A 228 -3.11 -15.12 -6.58
C VAL A 228 -1.62 -15.39 -6.39
N PRO A 229 -0.86 -15.69 -7.46
CA PRO A 229 0.58 -15.88 -7.37
C PRO A 229 1.30 -14.64 -6.83
N TYR A 230 2.16 -14.87 -5.85
CA TYR A 230 3.01 -13.85 -5.22
C TYR A 230 4.49 -14.26 -5.20
N GLY A 231 5.36 -13.31 -4.86
CA GLY A 231 6.79 -13.55 -4.69
C GLY A 231 7.45 -12.58 -3.69
N VAL A 232 8.78 -12.56 -3.69
CA VAL A 232 9.59 -11.67 -2.86
C VAL A 232 10.61 -10.92 -3.70
N LEU A 233 10.85 -9.64 -3.39
CA LEU A 233 11.99 -8.91 -3.91
C LEU A 233 13.21 -9.26 -3.05
N LEU A 234 14.30 -9.66 -3.70
CA LEU A 234 15.51 -10.14 -3.03
C LEU A 234 16.75 -9.46 -3.63
N SER A 235 17.32 -8.49 -2.91
CA SER A 235 18.56 -7.79 -3.31
C SER A 235 19.82 -8.46 -2.77
N GLY A 236 19.68 -9.40 -1.83
CA GLY A 236 20.80 -9.97 -1.07
C GLY A 236 21.25 -9.11 0.12
N GLY A 237 20.70 -7.90 0.27
CA GLY A 237 20.79 -7.11 1.51
C GLY A 237 20.01 -7.76 2.66
N LEU A 238 20.32 -7.39 3.90
CA LEU A 238 19.76 -8.00 5.11
C LEU A 238 18.23 -8.01 5.10
N ASP A 239 17.60 -6.87 4.81
CA ASP A 239 16.16 -6.67 5.01
C ASP A 239 15.35 -7.55 4.07
N SER A 240 15.65 -7.49 2.77
CA SER A 240 15.01 -8.34 1.76
C SER A 240 15.27 -9.83 2.00
N SER A 241 16.44 -10.18 2.55
CA SER A 241 16.80 -11.56 2.88
C SER A 241 15.99 -12.09 4.05
N VAL A 242 15.81 -11.30 5.11
CA VAL A 242 14.99 -11.66 6.28
C VAL A 242 13.54 -11.84 5.86
N ILE A 243 12.96 -10.90 5.10
CA ILE A 243 11.58 -11.03 4.59
C ILE A 243 11.43 -12.28 3.72
N SER A 244 12.39 -12.55 2.83
CA SER A 244 12.36 -13.73 1.96
C SER A 244 12.43 -15.04 2.75
N ALA A 245 13.27 -15.10 3.79
CA ALA A 245 13.43 -16.28 4.63
C ALA A 245 12.17 -16.56 5.44
N ILE A 246 11.57 -15.51 6.04
CA ILE A 246 10.32 -15.64 6.79
C ILE A 246 9.16 -16.00 5.85
N ALA A 247 9.05 -15.36 4.68
CA ALA A 247 8.03 -15.70 3.70
C ALA A 247 8.11 -17.17 3.29
N LYS A 248 9.32 -17.70 3.07
CA LYS A 248 9.53 -19.12 2.74
C LYS A 248 9.01 -20.06 3.82
N LYS A 249 9.16 -19.70 5.10
CA LYS A 249 8.69 -20.49 6.25
C LYS A 249 7.18 -20.72 6.21
N TYR A 250 6.41 -19.75 5.69
CA TYR A 250 4.95 -19.78 5.69
C TYR A 250 4.33 -20.04 4.31
N ALA A 251 5.08 -19.90 3.22
CA ALA A 251 4.56 -19.94 1.85
C ALA A 251 3.87 -21.25 1.44
N GLU A 252 4.11 -22.36 2.14
CA GLU A 252 3.48 -23.64 1.84
C GLU A 252 1.99 -23.69 2.21
N LYS A 253 1.54 -22.79 3.10
CA LYS A 253 0.18 -22.80 3.68
C LYS A 253 -0.60 -21.54 3.31
N ARG A 254 -1.92 -21.71 3.21
CA ARG A 254 -2.85 -20.61 2.91
C ARG A 254 -3.30 -19.91 4.20
N ILE A 255 -3.00 -18.63 4.32
CA ILE A 255 -3.26 -17.80 5.52
C ILE A 255 -4.77 -17.73 5.82
N GLU A 256 -5.60 -17.52 4.80
CA GLU A 256 -7.06 -17.37 4.92
C GLU A 256 -7.74 -18.64 5.45
N SER A 257 -7.06 -19.79 5.34
CA SER A 257 -7.53 -21.07 5.88
C SER A 257 -7.09 -21.32 7.32
N GLY A 258 -6.40 -20.37 7.96
CA GLY A 258 -5.72 -20.58 9.24
C GLY A 258 -4.60 -21.61 9.12
N ASP A 259 -3.85 -21.57 8.02
CA ASP A 259 -2.75 -22.49 7.70
C ASP A 259 -3.12 -23.97 7.58
N THR A 260 -4.41 -24.28 7.39
CA THR A 260 -4.90 -25.66 7.28
C THR A 260 -4.80 -26.25 5.87
N GLN A 261 -4.81 -25.41 4.83
CA GLN A 261 -4.75 -25.81 3.43
C GLN A 261 -3.40 -25.46 2.79
N VAL A 262 -3.02 -26.21 1.75
CA VAL A 262 -1.84 -25.89 0.93
C VAL A 262 -2.10 -24.61 0.14
N ALA A 263 -1.10 -23.72 0.09
CA ALA A 263 -1.19 -22.51 -0.73
C ALA A 263 -1.38 -22.85 -2.21
N TRP A 264 -2.13 -22.03 -2.93
CA TRP A 264 -2.36 -22.21 -4.37
C TRP A 264 -1.07 -22.05 -5.18
N TRP A 265 -0.11 -21.31 -4.61
CA TRP A 265 1.21 -21.05 -5.16
C TRP A 265 2.29 -21.38 -4.13
N PRO A 266 2.58 -22.67 -3.87
CA PRO A 266 3.39 -23.09 -2.71
C PRO A 266 4.89 -22.88 -2.91
N GLN A 267 5.36 -22.71 -4.15
CA GLN A 267 6.76 -22.39 -4.41
C GLN A 267 6.96 -20.88 -4.36
N LEU A 268 7.85 -20.43 -3.47
CA LEU A 268 8.21 -19.02 -3.38
C LEU A 268 9.19 -18.64 -4.49
N HIS A 269 8.78 -17.70 -5.34
CA HIS A 269 9.62 -17.09 -6.35
C HIS A 269 10.29 -15.83 -5.77
N SER A 270 11.58 -15.67 -6.01
CA SER A 270 12.34 -14.48 -5.60
C SER A 270 12.90 -13.75 -6.82
N PHE A 271 12.93 -12.42 -6.76
CA PHE A 271 13.30 -11.57 -7.89
C PHE A 271 14.40 -10.60 -7.49
N SER A 272 15.49 -10.59 -8.26
CA SER A 272 16.57 -9.61 -8.14
C SER A 272 16.70 -8.83 -9.46
N VAL A 273 17.24 -7.61 -9.40
CA VAL A 273 17.47 -6.79 -10.59
C VAL A 273 18.81 -6.08 -10.52
N GLY A 274 19.54 -6.05 -11.63
CA GLY A 274 20.85 -5.44 -11.68
C GLY A 274 21.44 -5.37 -13.09
N LEU A 275 22.55 -4.65 -13.20
CA LEU A 275 23.43 -4.80 -14.36
C LEU A 275 24.15 -6.15 -14.27
N GLU A 276 24.57 -6.67 -15.42
CA GLU A 276 25.32 -7.92 -15.45
C GLU A 276 26.58 -7.86 -14.56
N GLY A 277 26.70 -8.86 -13.68
CA GLY A 277 27.81 -8.95 -12.72
C GLY A 277 27.71 -8.02 -11.51
N SER A 278 26.55 -7.39 -11.25
CA SER A 278 26.41 -6.51 -10.09
C SER A 278 26.56 -7.28 -8.76
N PRO A 279 27.06 -6.62 -7.70
CA PRO A 279 27.15 -7.22 -6.37
C PRO A 279 25.80 -7.70 -5.83
N ASP A 280 24.71 -6.98 -6.13
CA ASP A 280 23.36 -7.31 -5.67
C ASP A 280 22.88 -8.64 -6.26
N LEU A 281 23.12 -8.90 -7.55
CA LEU A 281 22.73 -10.16 -8.18
C LEU A 281 23.48 -11.35 -7.55
N ILE A 282 24.77 -11.19 -7.31
CA ILE A 282 25.61 -12.21 -6.66
C ILE A 282 25.14 -12.46 -5.21
N ALA A 283 24.81 -11.41 -4.46
CA ALA A 283 24.32 -11.52 -3.09
C ALA A 283 22.93 -12.18 -3.05
N ALA A 284 22.02 -11.75 -3.93
CA ALA A 284 20.68 -12.32 -4.05
C ALA A 284 20.72 -13.81 -4.38
N GLN A 285 21.57 -14.23 -5.32
CA GLN A 285 21.71 -15.65 -5.67
C GLN A 285 22.15 -16.49 -4.47
N LYS A 286 23.12 -16.03 -3.68
CA LYS A 286 23.57 -16.74 -2.46
C LYS A 286 22.43 -16.94 -1.46
N VAL A 287 21.61 -15.92 -1.26
CA VAL A 287 20.47 -15.99 -0.35
C VAL A 287 19.39 -16.89 -0.92
N ALA A 288 19.13 -16.81 -2.22
CA ALA A 288 18.14 -17.65 -2.88
C ALA A 288 18.50 -19.14 -2.80
N ASP A 289 19.77 -19.50 -2.98
CA ASP A 289 20.30 -20.86 -2.83
C ASP A 289 20.15 -21.36 -1.39
N HIS A 290 20.40 -20.48 -0.41
CA HIS A 290 20.26 -20.81 1.01
C HIS A 290 18.81 -21.05 1.42
N ILE A 291 17.88 -20.21 0.97
CA ILE A 291 16.45 -20.28 1.31
C ILE A 291 15.72 -21.36 0.48
N GLY A 292 16.23 -21.68 -0.72
CA GLY A 292 15.57 -22.60 -1.65
C GLY A 292 14.35 -21.97 -2.33
N THR A 293 14.53 -20.75 -2.86
CA THR A 293 13.52 -20.07 -3.70
C THR A 293 13.75 -20.37 -5.18
N VAL A 294 12.69 -20.29 -5.99
CA VAL A 294 12.85 -20.24 -7.44
C VAL A 294 13.31 -18.83 -7.81
N HIS A 295 14.62 -18.64 -7.99
CA HIS A 295 15.22 -17.32 -8.20
C HIS A 295 15.17 -16.88 -9.66
N HIS A 296 14.83 -15.60 -9.86
CA HIS A 296 14.82 -14.95 -11.16
C HIS A 296 15.75 -13.74 -11.12
N GLU A 297 16.91 -13.89 -11.77
CA GLU A 297 17.87 -12.82 -11.96
C GLU A 297 17.47 -11.96 -13.17
N ILE A 298 17.06 -10.72 -12.93
CA ILE A 298 16.61 -9.81 -14.00
C ILE A 298 17.75 -8.85 -14.34
N LYS A 299 18.31 -9.03 -15.53
CA LYS A 299 19.34 -8.15 -16.07
C LYS A 299 18.69 -7.06 -16.91
N PHE A 300 19.17 -5.83 -16.75
CA PHE A 300 18.85 -4.73 -17.64
C PHE A 300 20.15 -4.09 -18.16
N THR A 301 20.05 -3.43 -19.30
CA THR A 301 21.14 -2.65 -19.90
C THR A 301 21.05 -1.19 -19.48
N ILE A 302 22.17 -0.47 -19.52
CA ILE A 302 22.18 0.97 -19.27
C ILE A 302 21.21 1.69 -20.23
N GLN A 303 21.14 1.26 -21.49
CA GLN A 303 20.24 1.85 -22.48
C GLN A 303 18.77 1.66 -22.11
N GLU A 304 18.35 0.46 -21.70
CA GLU A 304 16.98 0.23 -21.21
C GLU A 304 16.66 1.09 -19.98
N GLY A 305 17.65 1.27 -19.08
CA GLY A 305 17.53 2.18 -17.95
C GLY A 305 17.30 3.63 -18.39
N LEU A 306 18.09 4.13 -19.33
CA LEU A 306 17.98 5.49 -19.88
C LEU A 306 16.65 5.71 -20.61
N ASP A 307 16.23 4.74 -21.42
CA ASP A 307 14.99 4.82 -22.20
C ASP A 307 13.75 4.83 -21.28
N ALA A 308 13.82 4.16 -20.13
CA ALA A 308 12.73 4.11 -19.15
C ALA A 308 12.57 5.37 -18.29
N ILE A 309 13.57 6.27 -18.23
CA ILE A 309 13.58 7.40 -17.27
C ILE A 309 12.32 8.26 -17.36
N LYS A 310 11.85 8.56 -18.57
CA LYS A 310 10.65 9.40 -18.77
C LYS A 310 9.41 8.72 -18.18
N ASP A 311 9.22 7.44 -18.44
CA ASP A 311 8.07 6.69 -17.95
C ASP A 311 8.15 6.48 -16.44
N VAL A 312 9.36 6.27 -15.89
CA VAL A 312 9.59 6.20 -14.45
C VAL A 312 9.19 7.51 -13.77
N ILE A 313 9.65 8.66 -14.27
CA ILE A 313 9.27 9.98 -13.73
C ILE A 313 7.76 10.19 -13.80
N CYS A 314 7.14 9.85 -14.94
CA CYS A 314 5.70 9.97 -15.12
C CYS A 314 4.91 9.11 -14.13
N ASN A 315 5.37 7.87 -13.88
CA ASN A 315 4.73 6.98 -12.94
C ASN A 315 4.92 7.44 -11.49
N LEU A 316 6.14 7.78 -11.09
CA LEU A 316 6.47 8.20 -9.73
C LEU A 316 5.86 9.55 -9.35
N GLU A 317 5.77 10.48 -10.31
CA GLU A 317 5.32 11.86 -10.11
C GLU A 317 6.27 12.65 -9.20
N THR A 318 7.57 12.42 -9.37
CA THR A 318 8.64 13.12 -8.64
C THR A 318 9.81 13.43 -9.56
N TYR A 319 10.58 14.44 -9.18
CA TYR A 319 11.84 14.82 -9.80
C TYR A 319 13.05 14.53 -8.89
N ASP A 320 12.84 13.88 -7.74
CA ASP A 320 13.92 13.56 -6.82
C ASP A 320 14.91 12.55 -7.44
N VAL A 321 16.18 12.92 -7.43
CA VAL A 321 17.25 12.19 -8.11
C VAL A 321 17.45 10.80 -7.49
N THR A 322 17.43 10.70 -6.16
CA THR A 322 17.64 9.43 -5.46
C THR A 322 16.51 8.46 -5.74
N THR A 323 15.27 8.95 -5.63
CA THR A 323 14.06 8.19 -5.91
C THR A 323 14.04 7.69 -7.35
N ILE A 324 14.34 8.51 -8.35
CA ILE A 324 14.34 8.10 -9.77
C ILE A 324 15.43 7.04 -10.04
N ARG A 325 16.64 7.23 -9.48
CA ARG A 325 17.75 6.28 -9.64
C ARG A 325 17.39 4.90 -9.11
N ALA A 326 16.83 4.82 -7.89
CA ALA A 326 16.45 3.56 -7.26
C ALA A 326 15.19 2.93 -7.88
N SER A 327 14.27 3.75 -8.38
CA SER A 327 13.00 3.27 -8.95
C SER A 327 13.13 2.72 -10.37
N THR A 328 14.13 3.16 -11.14
CA THR A 328 14.27 2.72 -12.54
C THR A 328 14.50 1.20 -12.65
N PRO A 329 15.43 0.58 -11.89
CA PRO A 329 15.55 -0.88 -11.85
C PRO A 329 14.30 -1.57 -11.32
N MET A 330 13.65 -1.01 -10.28
CA MET A 330 12.44 -1.59 -9.71
C MET A 330 11.27 -1.59 -10.71
N TYR A 331 11.11 -0.53 -11.49
CA TYR A 331 10.14 -0.43 -12.58
C TYR A 331 10.39 -1.48 -13.67
N LEU A 332 11.66 -1.66 -14.07
CA LEU A 332 12.03 -2.67 -15.07
C LEU A 332 11.82 -4.10 -14.55
N MET A 333 12.12 -4.34 -13.27
CA MET A 333 11.88 -5.60 -12.58
C MET A 333 10.38 -5.93 -12.52
N ALA A 334 9.54 -4.95 -12.14
CA ALA A 334 8.10 -5.09 -12.06
C ALA A 334 7.47 -5.55 -13.39
N ARG A 335 7.97 -5.01 -14.52
CA ARG A 335 7.57 -5.43 -15.87
C ARG A 335 7.78 -6.93 -16.10
N VAL A 336 8.93 -7.46 -15.69
CA VAL A 336 9.26 -8.87 -15.85
C VAL A 336 8.44 -9.73 -14.89
N ILE A 337 8.32 -9.34 -13.62
CA ILE A 337 7.47 -10.01 -12.62
C ILE A 337 6.04 -10.17 -13.15
N LYS A 338 5.46 -9.10 -13.71
CA LYS A 338 4.13 -9.14 -14.30
C LYS A 338 4.01 -10.13 -15.45
N SER A 339 5.01 -10.20 -16.32
CA SER A 339 5.02 -11.13 -17.46
C SER A 339 5.01 -12.60 -17.04
N MET A 340 5.41 -12.88 -15.80
CA MET A 340 5.40 -14.22 -15.21
C MET A 340 4.08 -14.57 -14.48
N GLY A 341 3.09 -13.66 -14.50
CA GLY A 341 1.80 -13.87 -13.87
C GLY A 341 1.74 -13.61 -12.36
N VAL A 342 2.86 -13.19 -11.75
CA VAL A 342 2.89 -12.73 -10.36
C VAL A 342 2.15 -11.39 -10.26
N LYS A 343 1.34 -11.21 -9.22
CA LYS A 343 0.57 -9.97 -8.98
C LYS A 343 0.96 -9.24 -7.71
N MET A 344 1.62 -9.91 -6.77
CA MET A 344 2.00 -9.34 -5.48
C MET A 344 3.43 -9.74 -5.13
N VAL A 345 4.19 -8.82 -4.53
CA VAL A 345 5.52 -9.10 -3.99
C VAL A 345 5.70 -8.46 -2.61
N LEU A 346 6.43 -9.14 -1.74
CA LEU A 346 6.91 -8.58 -0.48
C LEU A 346 8.28 -7.91 -0.69
N SER A 347 8.53 -6.81 0.03
CA SER A 347 9.76 -6.04 0.00
C SER A 347 10.28 -5.74 1.40
N GLY A 348 11.57 -5.43 1.51
CA GLY A 348 12.26 -5.07 2.77
C GLY A 348 12.24 -3.58 3.12
N GLU A 349 11.47 -2.76 2.39
CA GLU A 349 11.40 -1.31 2.66
C GLU A 349 10.91 -0.99 4.08
N GLY A 350 11.45 0.06 4.68
CA GLY A 350 11.11 0.51 6.03
C GLY A 350 12.08 0.01 7.11
N ALA A 351 12.89 -1.02 6.83
CA ALA A 351 13.83 -1.56 7.80
C ALA A 351 14.88 -0.53 8.23
N ASP A 352 15.54 0.11 7.26
CA ASP A 352 16.56 1.12 7.52
C ASP A 352 16.00 2.33 8.28
N GLU A 353 14.75 2.73 8.00
CA GLU A 353 14.07 3.81 8.71
C GLU A 353 13.73 3.48 10.15
N LEU A 354 13.33 2.24 10.43
CA LEU A 354 12.97 1.79 11.77
C LEU A 354 14.20 1.60 12.64
N PHE A 355 15.24 0.97 12.10
CA PHE A 355 16.40 0.53 12.87
C PHE A 355 17.62 1.44 12.71
N GLY A 356 17.51 2.55 11.98
CA GLY A 356 18.63 3.43 11.70
C GLY A 356 19.74 2.75 10.90
N GLY A 357 19.37 1.96 9.88
CA GLY A 357 20.29 1.11 9.12
C GLY A 357 21.20 1.86 8.14
N TYR A 358 20.87 3.12 7.82
CA TYR A 358 21.71 3.94 6.94
C TYR A 358 23.05 4.30 7.59
N LEU A 359 24.13 4.29 6.80
CA LEU A 359 25.50 4.55 7.26
C LEU A 359 25.69 5.86 8.07
N TYR A 360 24.85 6.87 7.85
CA TYR A 360 24.97 8.14 8.58
C TYR A 360 24.49 8.04 10.04
N PHE A 361 23.68 7.04 10.41
CA PHE A 361 23.29 6.78 11.80
C PHE A 361 24.48 6.41 12.69
N HIS A 362 25.58 5.88 12.13
CA HIS A 362 26.83 5.69 12.87
C HIS A 362 27.43 7.00 13.41
N LYS A 363 26.96 8.16 12.94
CA LYS A 363 27.37 9.48 13.40
C LYS A 363 26.30 10.17 14.26
N ALA A 364 25.25 9.45 14.66
CA ALA A 364 24.23 9.99 15.54
C ALA A 364 24.85 10.43 16.89
N PRO A 365 24.56 11.64 17.40
CA PRO A 365 25.17 12.15 18.64
C PRO A 365 24.75 11.38 19.91
N SER A 366 23.54 10.84 19.91
CA SER A 366 22.91 10.18 21.06
C SER A 366 21.76 9.27 20.59
N ALA A 367 21.25 8.43 21.49
CA ALA A 367 20.05 7.63 21.24
C ALA A 367 18.82 8.51 20.95
N GLU A 368 18.68 9.64 21.64
CA GLU A 368 17.62 10.62 21.42
C GLU A 368 17.62 11.16 19.99
N GLU A 369 18.77 11.60 19.49
CA GLU A 369 18.88 12.14 18.12
C GLU A 369 18.74 11.04 17.06
N SER A 370 19.18 9.82 17.36
CA SER A 370 18.92 8.64 16.52
C SER A 370 17.41 8.36 16.42
N HIS A 371 16.71 8.33 17.55
CA HIS A 371 15.26 8.07 17.61
C HIS A 371 14.44 9.16 16.93
N LYS A 372 14.75 10.44 17.17
CA LYS A 372 14.08 11.55 16.47
C LYS A 372 14.27 11.45 14.96
N GLU A 373 15.44 11.00 14.51
CA GLU A 373 15.72 10.81 13.09
C GLU A 373 14.95 9.62 12.48
N THR A 374 14.82 8.49 13.17
CA THR A 374 13.99 7.36 12.72
C THR A 374 12.52 7.77 12.64
N VAL A 375 11.98 8.44 13.67
CA VAL A 375 10.62 9.01 13.66
C VAL A 375 10.43 9.95 12.47
N ARG A 376 11.34 10.92 12.27
CA ARG A 376 11.28 11.87 11.15
C ARG A 376 11.39 11.20 9.79
N LYS A 377 12.15 10.11 9.67
CA LYS A 377 12.27 9.32 8.43
C LYS A 377 10.95 8.62 8.12
N LEU A 378 10.34 7.96 9.12
CA LEU A 378 9.03 7.30 8.99
C LEU A 378 7.93 8.28 8.57
N GLU A 379 7.86 9.46 9.19
CA GLU A 379 6.90 10.51 8.83
C GLU A 379 6.98 10.93 7.35
N LYS A 380 8.19 10.88 6.76
CA LYS A 380 8.44 11.31 5.39
C LYS A 380 8.48 10.16 4.39
N LEU A 381 8.35 8.91 4.82
CA LEU A 381 8.56 7.73 3.99
C LEU A 381 7.61 7.68 2.79
N HIS A 382 6.39 8.18 2.98
CA HIS A 382 5.38 8.36 1.94
C HIS A 382 5.79 9.22 0.73
N MET A 383 6.84 10.05 0.87
CA MET A 383 7.39 10.89 -0.21
C MET A 383 8.61 10.25 -0.90
N TYR A 384 9.19 9.19 -0.32
CA TYR A 384 10.44 8.57 -0.76
C TYR A 384 10.22 7.08 -1.04
N ASP A 385 10.55 6.20 -0.10
CA ASP A 385 10.65 4.76 -0.31
C ASP A 385 9.27 4.12 -0.52
N CYS A 386 8.24 4.53 0.23
CA CYS A 386 6.86 4.11 -0.03
C CYS A 386 6.38 4.55 -1.42
N LEU A 387 6.73 5.79 -1.84
CA LEU A 387 6.37 6.30 -3.16
C LEU A 387 6.98 5.44 -4.27
N ARG A 388 8.29 5.18 -4.16
CA ARG A 388 9.09 4.35 -5.05
C ARG A 388 8.56 2.93 -5.14
N ALA A 389 8.42 2.26 -3.98
CA ALA A 389 8.02 0.87 -3.90
C ALA A 389 6.62 0.67 -4.48
N ASN A 390 5.68 1.55 -4.10
CA ASN A 390 4.32 1.48 -4.58
C ASN A 390 4.20 1.75 -6.08
N LYS A 391 4.66 2.92 -6.54
CA LYS A 391 4.37 3.38 -7.90
C LYS A 391 5.22 2.68 -8.96
N SER A 392 6.43 2.23 -8.63
CA SER A 392 7.26 1.46 -9.58
C SER A 392 6.66 0.08 -9.86
N LEU A 393 6.15 -0.59 -8.81
CA LEU A 393 5.45 -1.88 -8.95
C LEU A 393 4.07 -1.72 -9.59
N ALA A 394 3.29 -0.73 -9.14
CA ALA A 394 1.95 -0.49 -9.64
C ALA A 394 1.94 -0.04 -11.11
N ALA A 395 3.02 0.54 -11.63
CA ALA A 395 3.18 0.85 -13.06
C ALA A 395 2.99 -0.36 -13.98
N TRP A 396 3.15 -1.58 -13.44
CA TRP A 396 2.95 -2.84 -14.16
C TRP A 396 1.86 -3.71 -13.53
N GLY A 397 0.98 -3.13 -12.71
CA GLY A 397 -0.09 -3.86 -12.04
C GLY A 397 0.43 -4.93 -11.08
N ILE A 398 1.50 -4.60 -10.34
CA ILE A 398 2.02 -5.38 -9.22
C ILE A 398 1.71 -4.66 -7.91
N GLU A 399 1.32 -5.42 -6.90
CA GLU A 399 1.21 -4.98 -5.52
C GLU A 399 2.52 -5.18 -4.76
N GLY A 400 2.96 -4.15 -4.03
CA GLY A 400 4.10 -4.24 -3.13
C GLY A 400 3.62 -4.23 -1.68
N ARG A 401 4.04 -5.23 -0.91
CA ARG A 401 3.79 -5.34 0.54
C ARG A 401 5.09 -5.14 1.32
N VAL A 402 5.00 -4.53 2.48
CA VAL A 402 6.15 -4.00 3.24
C VAL A 402 6.00 -4.40 4.72
N PRO A 403 6.38 -5.63 5.11
CA PRO A 403 6.15 -6.13 6.46
C PRO A 403 6.82 -5.33 7.56
N PHE A 404 7.97 -4.70 7.28
CA PHE A 404 8.60 -3.78 8.23
C PHE A 404 7.70 -2.58 8.56
N LEU A 405 6.79 -2.18 7.68
CA LEU A 405 5.85 -1.07 7.93
C LEU A 405 4.48 -1.56 8.40
N ASP A 406 4.35 -2.83 8.80
CA ASP A 406 3.16 -3.32 9.49
C ASP A 406 2.93 -2.54 10.80
N LYS A 407 1.70 -2.12 11.04
CA LYS A 407 1.36 -1.21 12.14
C LYS A 407 1.72 -1.78 13.51
N GLU A 408 1.51 -3.08 13.73
CA GLU A 408 1.83 -3.74 15.00
C GLU A 408 3.32 -4.01 15.13
N PHE A 409 3.99 -4.38 14.05
CA PHE A 409 5.44 -4.57 14.08
C PHE A 409 6.17 -3.24 14.33
N MET A 410 5.73 -2.13 13.73
CA MET A 410 6.26 -0.81 14.01
C MET A 410 6.12 -0.44 15.50
N ASP A 411 4.99 -0.78 16.12
CA ASP A 411 4.75 -0.53 17.55
C ASP A 411 5.69 -1.32 18.47
N VAL A 412 6.15 -2.50 18.03
CA VAL A 412 7.20 -3.26 18.74
C VAL A 412 8.57 -2.63 18.45
N ALA A 413 8.92 -2.47 17.17
CA ALA A 413 10.24 -2.02 16.73
C ALA A 413 10.60 -0.61 17.22
N MET A 414 9.63 0.30 17.34
CA MET A 414 9.88 1.68 17.80
C MET A 414 9.83 1.85 19.32
N ARG A 415 9.46 0.80 20.07
CA ARG A 415 9.42 0.80 21.54
C ARG A 415 10.59 0.05 22.18
N ILE A 416 11.54 -0.45 21.40
CA ILE A 416 12.68 -1.22 21.92
C ILE A 416 13.74 -0.37 22.60
#